data_AF-A0A8J7DPW4-F1
#
_entry.id   AF-A0A8J7DPW4-F1
#
_cell.length_a   1.000
_cell.length_b   1.000
_cell.length_c   1.000
_cell.angle_alpha   90.00
_cell.angle_beta   90.00
_cell.angle_gamma   90.00
#
_symmetry.space_group_name_H-M   'P 1'
#
loop_
_entity.id
_entity.type
_entity.pdbx_description
1 polymer ?
#
loop_
_entity_poly.entity_id
_entity_poly.type
_entity_poly.pdbx_seq_one_letter_code
_entity_poly.pdbx_strand_id
1 'polypeptide(L)'
;MRQVYKAGDKLFVDYCGITVRVRHPASGEESEAQIFVACLGASNYTYAEATASQALPYWIGAHQRALAFFGGVPKCIVPDNLKSGVGDQNHWDSSPALPGRL
;
A
#
# COMPACT_ATOMS: atom_id res chain seq x y z
N MET A 1 18.39 -14.03 1.93
CA MET A 1 17.30 -14.80 2.56
C MET A 1 16.29 -15.16 1.46
N ARG A 2 16.13 -16.44 1.10
CA ARG A 2 15.21 -16.86 0.04
C ARG A 2 13.85 -17.17 0.66
N GLN A 3 12.89 -16.27 0.46
CA GLN A 3 11.50 -16.52 0.81
C GLN A 3 10.85 -17.29 -0.35
N VAL A 4 10.27 -18.46 -0.09
CA VAL A 4 9.51 -19.22 -1.09
C VAL A 4 8.06 -18.80 -0.95
N TYR A 5 7.56 -18.01 -1.89
CA TYR A 5 6.15 -17.61 -1.93
C TYR A 5 5.37 -18.54 -2.85
N LYS A 6 4.23 -19.05 -2.38
CA LYS A 6 3.27 -19.75 -3.23
C LYS A 6 2.57 -18.74 -4.13
N ALA A 7 2.28 -19.12 -5.37
CA ALA A 7 1.55 -18.25 -6.30
C ALA A 7 0.21 -17.82 -5.70
N GLY A 8 -0.12 -16.53 -5.79
CA GLY A 8 -1.34 -15.94 -5.25
C GLY A 8 -1.40 -15.84 -3.72
N ASP A 9 -0.32 -16.15 -2.99
CA ASP A 9 -0.34 -16.14 -1.52
C ASP A 9 -0.19 -14.73 -0.95
N LYS A 10 0.79 -13.97 -1.45
CA LYS A 10 1.11 -12.62 -0.95
C LYS A 10 1.30 -11.62 -2.08
N LEU A 11 0.66 -10.47 -1.94
CA LEU A 11 0.91 -9.26 -2.70
C LEU A 11 1.54 -8.22 -1.77
N PHE A 12 2.72 -7.75 -2.10
CA PHE A 12 3.40 -6.68 -1.39
C PHE A 12 3.03 -5.35 -2.03
N VAL A 13 2.70 -4.35 -1.22
CA VAL A 13 2.28 -3.03 -1.70
C VAL A 13 3.07 -1.93 -0.99
N ASP A 14 3.42 -0.87 -1.72
CA ASP A 14 4.12 0.29 -1.15
C ASP A 14 3.87 1.56 -1.97
N TYR A 15 4.19 2.70 -1.37
CA TYR A 15 4.41 3.95 -2.09
C TYR A 15 5.90 4.25 -2.14
N CYS A 16 6.39 4.61 -3.32
CA CYS A 16 7.74 5.12 -3.47
C CYS A 16 7.87 6.39 -2.60
N GLY A 17 8.87 6.43 -1.70
CA GLY A 17 9.09 7.55 -0.79
C GLY A 17 9.52 8.86 -1.47
N ILE A 18 9.72 8.84 -2.79
CA ILE A 18 10.02 10.02 -3.61
C ILE A 18 8.79 10.45 -4.42
N THR A 19 8.49 11.74 -4.39
CA THR A 19 7.57 12.37 -5.35
C THR A 19 8.24 12.49 -6.70
N VAL A 20 7.49 12.19 -7.76
CA VAL A 20 7.93 12.38 -9.14
C VAL A 20 7.15 13.53 -9.77
N ARG A 21 7.81 14.33 -10.62
CA ARG A 21 7.14 15.36 -11.41
C ARG A 21 6.56 14.73 -12.67
N VAL A 22 5.28 14.94 -12.90
CA VAL A 22 4.56 14.50 -14.09
C VAL A 22 4.16 15.74 -14.88
N ARG A 23 4.54 15.78 -16.15
CA ARG A 23 4.17 16.86 -17.05
C ARG A 23 2.99 16.45 -17.91
N HIS A 24 1.93 17.25 -17.89
CA HIS A 24 0.80 17.04 -18.78
C HIS A 24 1.21 17.33 -20.23
N PRO A 25 1.05 16.38 -21.17
CA PRO A 25 1.62 16.49 -22.51
C PRO A 25 0.97 17.59 -23.37
N ALA A 26 -0.29 17.95 -23.11
CA ALA A 26 -1.01 18.95 -23.91
C ALA A 26 -0.94 20.38 -23.36
N SER A 27 -0.90 20.56 -22.04
CA SER A 27 -0.87 21.89 -21.39
C SER A 27 0.53 22.30 -20.95
N GLY A 28 1.47 21.34 -20.84
CA GLY A 28 2.81 21.57 -20.30
C GLY A 28 2.85 21.77 -18.78
N GLU A 29 1.71 21.69 -18.10
CA GLU A 29 1.61 21.83 -16.64
C GLU A 29 2.37 20.71 -15.92
N GLU A 30 3.11 21.05 -14.87
CA GLU A 30 3.79 20.07 -14.01
C GLU A 30 2.98 19.84 -12.74
N SER A 31 2.76 18.59 -12.40
CA SER A 31 2.18 18.16 -11.12
C SER A 31 3.10 17.17 -10.41
N GLU A 32 2.95 17.06 -9.10
CA GLU A 32 3.63 16.02 -8.34
C GLU A 32 2.75 14.77 -8.26
N ALA A 33 3.38 13.61 -8.39
CA ALA A 33 2.74 12.33 -8.23
C ALA A 33 3.55 11.42 -7.30
N GLN A 34 2.84 10.52 -6.64
CA GLN A 34 3.35 9.45 -5.81
C GLN A 34 3.23 8.17 -6.61
N ILE A 35 4.24 7.29 -6.55
CA ILE A 35 4.20 6.02 -7.28
C ILE A 35 3.74 4.91 -6.34
N PHE A 36 2.54 4.41 -6.56
CA PHE A 36 2.07 3.18 -5.95
C PHE A 36 2.69 1.97 -6.66
N VAL A 37 3.15 0.98 -5.91
CA VAL A 37 3.71 -0.26 -6.44
C VAL A 37 3.06 -1.45 -5.75
N ALA A 38 2.71 -2.48 -6.52
CA ALA A 38 2.21 -3.75 -6.02
C ALA A 38 2.94 -4.92 -6.70
N CYS A 39 3.40 -5.91 -5.94
CA CYS A 39 4.25 -6.99 -6.45
C CYS A 39 3.84 -8.36 -5.88
N LEU A 40 3.56 -9.33 -6.76
CA LEU A 40 3.26 -10.71 -6.36
C LEU A 40 4.54 -11.42 -5.92
N GLY A 41 4.58 -11.87 -4.66
CA GLY A 41 5.80 -12.42 -4.07
C GLY A 41 6.38 -13.65 -4.78
N ALA A 42 5.54 -14.47 -5.43
CA ALA A 42 5.99 -15.70 -6.07
C ALA A 42 6.69 -15.50 -7.41
N SER A 43 6.30 -14.47 -8.16
CA SER A 43 6.73 -14.25 -9.55
C SER A 43 7.45 -12.92 -9.76
N ASN A 44 7.46 -12.03 -8.75
CA ASN A 44 7.81 -10.62 -8.91
C ASN A 44 7.01 -9.92 -10.02
N TYR A 45 5.78 -10.38 -10.27
CA TYR A 45 4.91 -9.73 -11.22
C TYR A 45 4.38 -8.42 -10.62
N THR A 46 4.77 -7.31 -11.22
CA THR A 46 4.68 -5.97 -10.63
C THR A 46 3.70 -5.09 -11.39
N TYR A 47 2.91 -4.34 -10.62
CA TYR A 47 2.06 -3.25 -11.04
C TYR A 47 2.59 -1.95 -10.45
N ALA A 48 2.59 -0.87 -11.24
CA ALA A 48 2.97 0.46 -10.77
C ALA A 48 2.02 1.51 -11.34
N GLU A 49 1.66 2.50 -10.52
CA GLU A 49 0.73 3.55 -10.90
C GLU A 49 1.14 4.89 -10.27
N ALA A 50 1.03 5.98 -11.05
CA ALA A 50 1.15 7.33 -10.53
C ALA A 50 -0.19 7.80 -9.94
N THR A 51 -0.20 8.15 -8.65
CA THR A 51 -1.35 8.74 -7.96
C THR A 51 -1.05 10.16 -7.53
N ALA A 52 -2.08 11.01 -7.43
CA ALA A 52 -1.88 12.41 -7.01
C ALA A 52 -1.51 12.54 -5.52
N SER A 53 -1.80 11.54 -4.70
CA SER A 53 -1.54 11.55 -3.26
C SER A 53 -1.52 10.15 -2.67
N GLN A 54 -0.95 10.00 -1.48
CA GLN A 54 -1.00 8.78 -0.67
C GLN A 54 -2.26 8.71 0.23
N ALA A 55 -3.16 9.69 0.15
CA ALA A 55 -4.38 9.71 0.94
C ALA A 55 -5.27 8.47 0.68
N LEU A 56 -6.08 8.12 1.68
CA LEU A 56 -6.88 6.89 1.70
C LEU A 56 -7.70 6.62 0.42
N PRO A 57 -8.37 7.61 -0.21
CA PRO A 57 -9.12 7.36 -1.45
C PRO A 57 -8.22 6.89 -2.61
N TYR A 58 -7.03 7.48 -2.75
CA TYR A 58 -6.07 7.10 -3.78
C TYR A 58 -5.45 5.73 -3.50
N TRP A 59 -5.17 5.45 -2.23
CA TRP A 59 -4.71 4.13 -1.78
C TRP A 59 -5.70 3.02 -2.12
N ILE A 60 -6.98 3.18 -1.76
CA ILE A 60 -8.03 2.20 -2.05
C ILE A 60 -8.20 2.03 -3.56
N GLY A 61 -8.23 3.14 -4.31
CA GLY A 61 -8.37 3.09 -5.77
C GLY A 61 -7.21 2.35 -6.45
N ALA A 62 -5.97 2.58 -5.99
CA ALA A 62 -4.80 1.90 -6.53
C ALA A 62 -4.84 0.39 -6.28
N HIS A 63 -5.35 -0.04 -5.12
CA HIS A 63 -5.56 -1.46 -4.82
C HIS A 63 -6.59 -2.10 -5.75
N GLN A 64 -7.72 -1.43 -5.98
CA GLN A 64 -8.75 -1.94 -6.89
C GLN A 64 -8.18 -2.15 -8.30
N ARG A 65 -7.41 -1.19 -8.82
CA ARG A 65 -6.79 -1.29 -10.15
C ARG A 65 -5.68 -2.33 -10.20
N ALA A 66 -4.86 -2.45 -9.16
CA ALA A 66 -3.84 -3.49 -9.08
C ALA A 66 -4.45 -4.89 -9.07
N LEU A 67 -5.49 -5.13 -8.28
CA LEU A 67 -6.19 -6.43 -8.25
C LEU A 67 -6.85 -6.76 -9.59
N ALA A 68 -7.46 -5.75 -10.24
CA ALA A 68 -8.00 -5.91 -11.59
C ALA A 68 -6.90 -6.26 -12.61
N PHE A 69 -5.74 -5.60 -12.53
CA PHE A 69 -4.58 -5.89 -13.39
C PHE A 69 -4.07 -7.33 -13.20
N PHE A 70 -4.00 -7.83 -11.96
CA PHE A 70 -3.60 -9.20 -11.69
C PHE A 70 -4.68 -10.23 -12.05
N GLY A 71 -5.92 -9.80 -12.32
CA GLY A 71 -7.03 -10.68 -12.66
C GLY A 71 -7.48 -11.59 -11.51
N GLY A 72 -7.16 -11.23 -10.27
CA GLY A 72 -7.44 -12.08 -9.11
C GLY A 72 -7.10 -11.39 -7.79
N VAL A 73 -7.48 -12.06 -6.70
CA VAL A 73 -7.26 -11.57 -5.33
C VAL A 73 -6.25 -12.48 -4.62
N PRO A 74 -5.10 -11.94 -4.17
CA PRO A 74 -4.14 -12.70 -3.38
C PRO A 74 -4.72 -13.03 -2.00
N LYS A 75 -4.21 -14.06 -1.33
CA LYS A 75 -4.67 -14.41 0.02
C LYS A 75 -4.36 -13.35 1.07
N CYS A 76 -3.28 -12.60 0.88
CA CYS A 76 -2.86 -11.54 1.79
C CYS A 76 -2.24 -10.37 1.02
N ILE A 77 -2.62 -9.16 1.40
CA ILE A 77 -1.99 -7.92 0.96
C ILE A 77 -1.14 -7.41 2.13
N VAL A 78 0.15 -7.20 1.87
CA VAL A 78 1.14 -6.84 2.88
C VAL A 78 1.71 -5.45 2.51
N PRO A 79 1.31 -4.38 3.21
CA PRO A 79 1.93 -3.06 3.03
C PRO A 79 3.30 -3.00 3.69
N ASP A 80 4.30 -2.44 3.00
CA ASP A 80 5.69 -2.36 3.51
C ASP A 80 5.92 -1.14 4.43
N ASN A 81 5.18 -0.05 4.23
CA ASN A 81 5.34 1.16 5.04
C ASN A 81 4.23 1.32 6.10
N LEU A 82 4.39 0.64 7.25
CA LEU A 82 3.53 0.76 8.45
C LEU A 82 3.64 2.15 9.15
N LYS A 83 3.93 3.23 8.41
CA LYS A 83 3.93 4.60 8.95
C LYS A 83 2.75 5.45 8.48
N SER A 84 2.07 5.10 7.39
CA SER A 84 0.83 5.79 6.98
C SER A 84 -0.44 5.19 7.62
N GLY A 85 -0.32 4.02 8.27
CA GLY A 85 -1.39 3.38 9.05
C GLY A 85 -1.31 3.60 10.56
N VAL A 86 -0.31 4.33 11.07
CA VAL A 86 -0.06 4.53 12.50
C VAL A 86 0.01 6.03 12.80
N GLY A 87 -1.15 6.65 13.00
CA GLY A 87 -1.25 7.99 13.60
C GLY A 87 -0.93 7.98 15.10
N ASP A 88 -1.16 6.86 15.76
CA ASP A 88 -0.77 6.58 17.15
C ASP A 88 -0.30 5.13 17.27
N GLN A 89 0.88 4.93 17.89
CA GLN A 89 1.25 3.60 18.41
C GLN A 89 0.35 3.30 19.61
N ASN A 90 -0.89 2.89 19.36
CA ASN A 90 -1.76 2.39 20.42
C ASN A 90 -1.20 1.03 20.85
N HIS A 91 -0.48 1.03 21.97
CA HIS A 91 -0.22 -0.15 22.77
C HIS A 91 -1.59 -0.79 23.07
N TRP A 92 -1.85 -1.96 22.48
CA TRP A 92 -3.01 -2.77 22.84
C TRP A 92 -2.84 -3.26 24.28
N ASP A 93 -3.43 -2.55 25.25
CA ASP A 93 -3.60 -3.06 26.61
C ASP A 93 -4.81 -4.01 26.63
N SER A 94 -4.53 -5.31 26.68
CA SER A 94 -5.53 -6.35 26.89
C SER A 94 -5.72 -6.62 28.38
N SER A 95 -6.13 -5.61 29.14
CA SER A 95 -6.58 -5.80 30.52
C SER A 95 -7.96 -5.16 30.71
N PRO A 96 -9.01 -5.92 31.07
CA PRO A 96 -10.28 -5.31 31.43
C PRO A 96 -10.04 -4.50 32.70
N ALA A 97 -10.28 -3.19 32.60
CA ALA A 97 -10.25 -2.27 33.74
C ALA A 97 -11.12 -2.85 34.87
N LEU A 98 -10.47 -3.35 35.93
CA LEU A 98 -11.17 -3.75 37.14
C LEU A 98 -11.71 -2.48 37.81
N PRO A 99 -13.04 -2.37 38.03
CA PRO A 99 -13.60 -1.20 38.67
C PRO A 99 -13.28 -1.25 40.17
N GLY A 100 -12.63 -0.19 40.65
CA GLY A 100 -12.75 0.30 42.03
C GLY A 100 -12.21 -0.61 43.15
N ARG A 101 -11.04 -0.25 43.67
CA ARG A 101 -10.73 -0.43 45.10
C ARG A 101 -9.98 0.81 45.60
N LEU A 102 -10.70 1.53 46.47
CA LEU A 102 -10.33 2.52 47.51
C LEU A 102 -9.01 3.27 47.34
#